data_AF-A0A2G5CEX0-F1
#
_entry.id   AF-A0A2G5CEX0-F1
#
_cell.length_a   1.000
_cell.length_b   1.000
_cell.length_c   1.000
_cell.angle_alpha   90.00
_cell.angle_beta   90.00
_cell.angle_gamma   90.00
#
_symmetry.space_group_name_H-M   'P 1'
#
loop_
_entity.id
_entity.type
_entity.pdbx_description
1 polymer ?
#
loop_
_entity_poly.entity_id
_entity_poly.type
_entity_poly.pdbx_seq_one_letter_code
_entity_poly.pdbx_strand_id
1 'polypeptide(L)'
;MKLAILNHDSILSKPNSWSHYQSYSSSSPSTSFSNITISSTFQRLIFHRNNQNIKRISCLTSNNPIQNQSTPNSSSSSPPELLRRLLKSPGVHQGPACFDALSAKLVEKAGFEFCFTSGFSVSAARLGLPDVGLISFGEMLDQGRQITQAVSIPVIGDGDNGYGNAMNVKRTVKEFINAGFAGIILEDQVSPKACGHTHGRKVVSREEAVMRIKAAIDARKESGSDIVIVARTDSRQAISLEESLWRSRAFADAGADVLFIDALTSKDEMKALCEIFPLLPKMANMLEGGGKSPILNPIELEEIGFKIVSYPLSLIGVSIRAMQDALTAIKGGRLPPPASLPSFDEIKETLGFNAYYEEEKRYDTSTSQQDFQRGYTSSSSNTYSIQQRSPDDTEKSDQIQLDPIIEVVTPEVYYPADGSKGSPPRTMSRTLRVKITGRDGSEKLEIRIPAGFLEGITNIVPALGGVNLKALLDDAGEEVGGKKLVDFNDTMGDRIQVFLE
;
A
#
# COMPACT_ATOMS: atom_id res chain seq x y z
N MET A 1 24.25 57.08 -5.99
CA MET A 1 23.34 58.20 -5.67
C MET A 1 22.09 57.60 -5.04
N LYS A 2 21.88 57.86 -3.75
CA LYS A 2 20.80 57.34 -2.87
C LYS A 2 19.68 58.39 -2.73
N LEU A 3 18.55 57.96 -2.11
CA LEU A 3 17.37 58.68 -1.55
C LEU A 3 16.07 58.45 -2.34
N ALA A 4 14.89 58.23 -1.75
CA ALA A 4 14.35 58.40 -0.36
C ALA A 4 13.22 57.35 -0.16
N ILE A 5 12.87 56.71 0.98
CA ILE A 5 12.60 57.08 2.40
C ILE A 5 11.59 58.22 2.59
N LEU A 6 10.38 57.87 3.03
CA LEU A 6 9.58 58.68 3.96
C LEU A 6 8.92 57.76 5.00
N ASN A 7 9.24 58.05 6.26
CA ASN A 7 8.63 57.57 7.50
C ASN A 7 7.97 58.79 8.20
N HIS A 8 6.88 58.56 8.93
CA HIS A 8 6.59 59.05 10.30
C HIS A 8 5.15 58.60 10.65
N ASP A 9 4.95 57.72 11.64
CA ASP A 9 4.79 57.98 13.09
C ASP A 9 3.63 58.95 13.38
N SER A 10 2.72 58.79 14.35
CA SER A 10 2.55 57.97 15.57
C SER A 10 1.11 58.30 16.09
N ILE A 11 0.39 57.54 16.92
CA ILE A 11 0.36 57.61 18.40
C ILE A 11 -0.82 56.76 18.92
N LEU A 12 -0.53 55.83 19.84
CA LEU A 12 -1.21 55.41 21.11
C LEU A 12 -2.73 55.68 21.26
N SER A 13 -3.59 54.72 21.66
CA SER A 13 -3.64 54.12 23.02
C SER A 13 -4.83 53.14 23.17
N LYS A 14 -4.61 52.04 23.93
CA LYS A 14 -5.63 51.24 24.69
C LYS A 14 -5.48 51.63 26.18
N PRO A 15 -6.18 51.06 27.21
CA PRO A 15 -7.29 50.07 27.28
C PRO A 15 -8.41 50.40 28.33
N ASN A 16 -9.38 49.48 28.50
CA ASN A 16 -10.08 49.02 29.73
C ASN A 16 -11.57 48.72 29.39
N SER A 17 -12.12 47.49 29.45
CA SER A 17 -12.33 46.48 30.52
C SER A 17 -13.50 46.78 31.48
N TRP A 18 -14.14 45.69 31.95
CA TRP A 18 -15.24 45.48 32.96
C TRP A 18 -16.59 45.09 32.32
N SER A 19 -17.09 43.84 32.31
CA SER A 19 -17.43 42.82 33.34
C SER A 19 -18.74 43.07 34.10
N HIS A 20 -19.78 42.23 33.90
CA HIS A 20 -20.44 41.39 34.94
C HIS A 20 -21.75 40.71 34.50
N TYR A 21 -22.15 39.72 35.31
CA TYR A 21 -23.39 38.93 35.40
C TYR A 21 -23.49 37.65 34.56
N GLN A 22 -23.94 36.49 35.05
CA GLN A 22 -24.08 35.89 36.39
C GLN A 22 -24.43 34.40 36.17
N SER A 23 -24.07 33.55 37.12
CA SER A 23 -24.38 32.13 37.25
C SER A 23 -25.86 31.82 37.49
N TYR A 24 -26.38 30.71 36.96
CA TYR A 24 -27.48 29.92 37.55
C TYR A 24 -27.28 28.42 37.32
N SER A 25 -27.59 27.66 38.36
CA SER A 25 -27.52 26.20 38.50
C SER A 25 -28.86 25.51 38.23
N SER A 26 -28.77 24.18 38.04
CA SER A 26 -29.77 23.13 38.28
C SER A 26 -31.04 23.09 37.42
N SER A 27 -31.23 21.99 36.67
CA SER A 27 -32.10 20.86 37.06
C SER A 27 -32.45 19.97 35.86
N SER A 28 -32.30 18.66 36.05
CA SER A 28 -32.83 17.60 35.19
C SER A 28 -34.36 17.56 35.24
N PRO A 29 -34.99 16.93 34.24
CA PRO A 29 -36.01 15.94 34.59
C PRO A 29 -35.78 14.60 33.87
N SER A 30 -35.77 13.56 34.69
CA SER A 30 -36.12 12.20 34.37
C SER A 30 -37.59 12.09 33.95
N THR A 31 -37.87 11.36 32.87
CA THR A 31 -39.14 10.63 32.72
C THR A 31 -38.87 9.28 32.06
N SER A 32 -39.30 8.26 32.79
CA SER A 32 -39.33 6.84 32.47
C SER A 32 -40.63 6.45 31.73
N PHE A 33 -40.69 5.15 31.41
CA PHE A 33 -41.78 4.36 30.80
C PHE A 33 -41.67 4.25 29.26
N SER A 34 -41.65 3.07 28.65
CA SER A 34 -42.16 1.77 29.10
C SER A 34 -41.51 0.62 28.32
N ASN A 35 -41.40 -0.52 29.02
CA ASN A 35 -41.05 -1.85 28.54
C ASN A 35 -41.76 -2.23 27.23
N ILE A 36 -40.99 -2.67 26.23
CA ILE A 36 -41.50 -3.55 25.18
C ILE A 36 -40.91 -4.94 25.40
N THR A 37 -41.83 -5.84 25.67
CA THR A 37 -41.65 -7.24 25.99
C THR A 37 -41.08 -8.02 24.80
N ILE A 38 -40.06 -8.83 25.08
CA ILE A 38 -39.56 -9.91 24.21
C ILE A 38 -40.66 -10.96 24.06
N SER A 39 -41.06 -11.25 22.81
CA SER A 39 -41.87 -12.42 22.49
C SER A 39 -41.07 -13.39 21.64
N SER A 40 -40.66 -14.48 22.28
CA SER A 40 -40.32 -15.76 21.67
C SER A 40 -41.58 -16.40 21.10
N THR A 41 -41.51 -16.99 19.89
CA THR A 41 -41.95 -18.36 19.51
C THR A 41 -42.18 -18.47 18.00
N PHE A 42 -41.43 -19.36 17.32
CA PHE A 42 -41.81 -20.35 16.27
C PHE A 42 -40.62 -20.61 15.32
N GLN A 43 -39.73 -21.56 15.64
CA GLN A 43 -39.74 -22.98 15.24
C GLN A 43 -39.59 -23.30 13.74
N ARG A 44 -38.40 -23.83 13.44
CA ARG A 44 -38.09 -25.05 12.66
C ARG A 44 -38.83 -25.28 11.33
N LEU A 45 -38.05 -25.27 10.25
CA LEU A 45 -38.26 -26.13 9.08
C LEU A 45 -36.97 -26.91 8.80
N ILE A 46 -36.99 -28.19 9.18
CA ILE A 46 -36.12 -29.26 8.66
C ILE A 46 -37.03 -30.18 7.87
N PHE A 47 -36.71 -30.46 6.60
CA PHE A 47 -36.92 -31.75 5.92
C PHE A 47 -35.98 -31.77 4.70
N HIS A 48 -34.89 -32.53 4.72
CA HIS A 48 -34.77 -33.88 4.16
C HIS A 48 -35.10 -33.98 2.67
N ARG A 49 -34.09 -34.26 1.82
CA ARG A 49 -34.26 -35.27 0.77
C ARG A 49 -32.96 -35.89 0.28
N ASN A 50 -33.09 -37.18 0.03
CA ASN A 50 -32.09 -38.19 -0.23
C ASN A 50 -31.39 -38.11 -1.59
N ASN A 51 -30.18 -38.65 -1.48
CA ASN A 51 -29.30 -39.30 -2.43
C ASN A 51 -29.96 -40.28 -3.45
N GLN A 52 -29.23 -40.49 -4.55
CA GLN A 52 -29.24 -41.63 -5.51
C GLN A 52 -30.23 -41.63 -6.69
N ASN A 53 -29.68 -41.48 -7.91
CA ASN A 53 -29.79 -42.46 -9.02
C ASN A 53 -29.14 -41.90 -10.30
N ILE A 54 -27.92 -42.35 -10.66
CA ILE A 54 -27.47 -42.30 -12.06
C ILE A 54 -26.92 -43.68 -12.44
N LYS A 55 -27.68 -44.34 -13.30
CA LYS A 55 -27.38 -45.62 -13.95
C LYS A 55 -26.19 -45.46 -14.90
N ARG A 56 -25.25 -46.40 -14.82
CA ARG A 56 -24.31 -46.72 -15.90
C ARG A 56 -25.11 -47.20 -17.12
N ILE A 57 -24.89 -46.59 -18.27
CA ILE A 57 -25.12 -47.20 -19.58
C ILE A 57 -23.81 -47.11 -20.35
N SER A 58 -23.30 -48.28 -20.71
CA SER A 58 -22.11 -48.51 -21.53
C SER A 58 -22.48 -48.72 -22.99
N CYS A 59 -21.57 -48.27 -23.86
CA CYS A 59 -21.32 -48.71 -25.23
C CYS A 59 -22.24 -48.17 -26.34
N LEU A 60 -21.64 -47.47 -27.31
CA LEU A 60 -21.45 -47.99 -28.67
C LEU A 60 -20.58 -47.02 -29.47
N THR A 61 -19.46 -47.53 -29.99
CA THR A 61 -18.55 -46.85 -30.90
C THR A 61 -19.15 -46.80 -32.31
N SER A 62 -19.37 -45.60 -32.85
CA SER A 62 -19.56 -45.41 -34.29
C SER A 62 -18.70 -44.24 -34.77
N ASN A 63 -17.72 -44.57 -35.62
CA ASN A 63 -16.90 -43.61 -36.35
C ASN A 63 -17.78 -42.81 -37.31
N ASN A 64 -17.85 -41.50 -37.11
CA ASN A 64 -18.22 -40.53 -38.13
C ASN A 64 -17.26 -39.34 -38.05
N PRO A 65 -16.76 -38.83 -39.20
CA PRO A 65 -15.82 -37.73 -39.20
C PRO A 65 -16.53 -36.45 -38.75
N ILE A 66 -16.09 -35.90 -37.61
CA ILE A 66 -16.58 -34.63 -37.09
C ILE A 66 -16.11 -33.54 -38.06
N GLN A 67 -17.06 -32.97 -38.79
CA GLN A 67 -16.88 -31.69 -39.44
C GLN A 67 -16.52 -30.67 -38.35
N ASN A 68 -15.37 -30.02 -38.50
CA ASN A 68 -14.93 -28.90 -37.68
C ASN A 68 -15.99 -27.78 -37.73
N GLN A 69 -16.93 -27.82 -36.81
CA GLN A 69 -17.65 -26.64 -36.37
C GLN A 69 -16.65 -25.86 -35.52
N SER A 70 -16.04 -24.85 -36.14
CA SER A 70 -15.33 -23.80 -35.46
C SER A 70 -16.25 -23.21 -34.39
N THR A 71 -15.99 -23.57 -33.13
CA THR A 71 -16.52 -22.86 -31.97
C THR A 71 -16.19 -21.38 -32.14
N PRO A 72 -17.16 -20.45 -31.97
CA PRO A 72 -16.86 -19.04 -32.05
C PRO A 72 -15.82 -18.72 -30.97
N ASN A 73 -14.73 -18.08 -31.36
CA ASN A 73 -13.70 -17.56 -30.46
C ASN A 73 -14.39 -16.90 -29.27
N SER A 74 -14.16 -17.41 -28.06
CA SER A 74 -14.46 -16.69 -26.83
C SER A 74 -13.63 -15.41 -26.87
N SER A 75 -14.25 -14.30 -27.29
CA SER A 75 -13.60 -13.00 -27.30
C SER A 75 -13.04 -12.71 -25.91
N SER A 76 -11.73 -12.58 -25.79
CA SER A 76 -11.10 -12.07 -24.57
C SER A 76 -11.76 -10.74 -24.23
N SER A 77 -12.43 -10.66 -23.08
CA SER A 77 -13.14 -9.43 -22.68
C SER A 77 -12.17 -8.27 -22.57
N SER A 78 -12.55 -7.10 -23.08
CA SER A 78 -11.73 -5.88 -22.98
C SER A 78 -11.58 -5.43 -21.51
N PRO A 79 -10.52 -4.68 -21.13
CA PRO A 79 -10.37 -4.18 -19.76
C PRO A 79 -11.60 -3.40 -19.25
N PRO A 80 -12.24 -2.52 -20.04
CA PRO A 80 -13.50 -1.89 -19.62
C PRO A 80 -14.66 -2.88 -19.38
N GLU A 81 -14.80 -3.93 -20.19
CA GLU A 81 -15.83 -4.96 -19.97
C GLU A 81 -15.62 -5.74 -18.68
N LEU A 82 -14.36 -6.05 -18.35
CA LEU A 82 -13.99 -6.69 -17.08
C LEU A 82 -14.38 -5.79 -15.90
N LEU A 83 -14.00 -4.50 -15.95
CA LEU A 83 -14.36 -3.55 -14.89
C LEU A 83 -15.87 -3.36 -14.77
N ARG A 84 -16.61 -3.24 -15.88
CA ARG A 84 -18.08 -3.12 -15.85
C ARG A 84 -18.76 -4.36 -15.27
N ARG A 85 -18.20 -5.54 -15.47
CA ARG A 85 -18.67 -6.78 -14.86
C ARG A 85 -18.45 -6.76 -13.35
N LEU A 86 -17.28 -6.31 -12.91
CA LEU A 86 -16.95 -6.13 -11.49
C LEU A 86 -17.89 -5.11 -10.81
N LEU A 87 -18.18 -3.99 -11.48
CA LEU A 87 -19.13 -3.00 -10.95
C LEU A 87 -20.57 -3.54 -10.84
N LYS A 88 -20.89 -4.64 -11.52
CA LYS A 88 -22.21 -5.31 -11.47
C LYS A 88 -22.22 -6.54 -10.54
N SER A 89 -21.09 -7.16 -10.23
CA SER A 89 -21.03 -8.30 -9.31
C SER A 89 -21.46 -7.86 -7.90
N PRO A 90 -21.94 -8.74 -7.02
CA PRO A 90 -22.28 -8.37 -5.64
C PRO A 90 -21.05 -7.94 -4.82
N GLY A 91 -21.29 -7.21 -3.73
CA GLY A 91 -20.25 -6.84 -2.75
C GLY A 91 -19.49 -5.56 -3.07
N VAL A 92 -18.77 -5.06 -2.08
CA VAL A 92 -17.78 -3.99 -2.29
C VAL A 92 -16.45 -4.57 -2.79
N HIS A 93 -15.80 -3.89 -3.74
CA HIS A 93 -14.52 -4.33 -4.30
C HIS A 93 -13.38 -3.39 -3.87
N GLN A 94 -12.28 -3.97 -3.42
CA GLN A 94 -11.09 -3.23 -2.99
C GLN A 94 -10.08 -3.16 -4.14
N GLY A 95 -9.57 -1.97 -4.41
CA GLY A 95 -8.53 -1.73 -5.41
C GLY A 95 -7.42 -0.86 -4.81
N PRO A 96 -6.26 -1.42 -4.48
CA PRO A 96 -5.11 -0.61 -4.08
C PRO A 96 -4.63 0.29 -5.21
N ALA A 97 -4.09 1.46 -4.86
CA ALA A 97 -3.48 2.33 -5.87
C ALA A 97 -2.01 1.98 -6.08
N CYS A 98 -1.67 1.65 -7.32
CA CYS A 98 -0.30 1.50 -7.79
C CYS A 98 0.24 2.84 -8.33
N PHE A 99 1.55 2.90 -8.54
CA PHE A 99 2.24 4.08 -9.07
C PHE A 99 3.25 3.74 -10.18
N ASP A 100 3.55 2.46 -10.38
CA ASP A 100 4.41 1.94 -11.44
C ASP A 100 4.04 0.50 -11.81
N ALA A 101 4.69 -0.03 -12.86
CA ALA A 101 4.44 -1.39 -13.33
C ALA A 101 4.73 -2.46 -12.27
N LEU A 102 5.75 -2.27 -11.43
CA LEU A 102 6.10 -3.22 -10.38
C LEU A 102 5.03 -3.28 -9.30
N SER A 103 4.60 -2.12 -8.78
CA SER A 103 3.53 -2.04 -7.79
C SER A 103 2.20 -2.57 -8.34
N ALA A 104 1.89 -2.34 -9.63
CA ALA A 104 0.72 -2.94 -10.27
C ALA A 104 0.78 -4.47 -10.29
N LYS A 105 1.92 -5.05 -10.68
CA LYS A 105 2.14 -6.51 -10.65
C LYS A 105 1.99 -7.09 -9.25
N LEU A 106 2.48 -6.38 -8.23
CA LEU A 106 2.32 -6.81 -6.84
C LEU A 106 0.85 -6.78 -6.40
N VAL A 107 0.06 -5.80 -6.86
CA VAL A 107 -1.40 -5.75 -6.63
C VAL A 107 -2.10 -6.94 -7.30
N GLU A 108 -1.78 -7.23 -8.55
CA GLU A 108 -2.34 -8.40 -9.26
C GLU A 108 -1.94 -9.72 -8.60
N LYS A 109 -0.66 -9.90 -8.25
CA LYS A 109 -0.15 -11.11 -7.57
C LYS A 109 -0.79 -11.32 -6.19
N ALA A 110 -1.18 -10.24 -5.51
CA ALA A 110 -1.93 -10.31 -4.25
C ALA A 110 -3.40 -10.73 -4.42
N GLY A 111 -3.89 -10.87 -5.66
CA GLY A 111 -5.23 -11.37 -5.97
C GLY A 111 -6.32 -10.31 -6.01
N PHE A 112 -5.98 -9.02 -6.09
CA PHE A 112 -6.97 -7.96 -6.29
C PHE A 112 -7.52 -8.02 -7.72
N GLU A 113 -8.83 -7.85 -7.86
CA GLU A 113 -9.52 -7.97 -9.16
C GLU A 113 -9.37 -6.75 -10.07
N PHE A 114 -8.90 -5.63 -9.53
CA PHE A 114 -8.64 -4.37 -10.24
C PHE A 114 -7.73 -3.48 -9.38
N CYS A 115 -7.17 -2.43 -9.98
CA CYS A 115 -6.37 -1.44 -9.25
C CYS A 115 -6.61 -0.01 -9.77
N PHE A 116 -6.08 0.97 -9.03
CA PHE A 116 -6.05 2.37 -9.46
C PHE A 116 -4.62 2.79 -9.78
N THR A 117 -4.44 3.83 -10.60
CA THR A 117 -3.24 4.66 -10.55
C THR A 117 -3.50 5.87 -9.67
N SER A 118 -2.58 6.19 -8.76
CA SER A 118 -2.69 7.38 -7.90
C SER A 118 -1.85 8.52 -8.48
N GLY A 119 -2.46 9.64 -8.86
CA GLY A 119 -1.73 10.83 -9.31
C GLY A 119 -0.72 11.32 -8.27
N PHE A 120 -1.09 11.26 -6.98
CA PHE A 120 -0.18 11.56 -5.88
C PHE A 120 1.05 10.66 -5.85
N SER A 121 0.82 9.34 -5.90
CA SER A 121 1.89 8.35 -5.75
C SER A 121 2.79 8.34 -6.99
N VAL A 122 2.23 8.57 -8.18
CA VAL A 122 3.00 8.75 -9.41
C VAL A 122 3.85 10.01 -9.36
N SER A 123 3.30 11.16 -8.94
CA SER A 123 4.09 12.39 -8.78
C SER A 123 5.24 12.19 -7.78
N ALA A 124 4.97 11.54 -6.65
CA ALA A 124 5.99 11.24 -5.64
C ALA A 124 7.10 10.32 -6.19
N ALA A 125 6.74 9.20 -6.82
CA ALA A 125 7.71 8.21 -7.28
C ALA A 125 8.48 8.67 -8.54
N ARG A 126 7.79 9.31 -9.49
CA ARG A 126 8.37 9.68 -10.79
C ARG A 126 9.12 11.01 -10.74
N LEU A 127 8.62 11.97 -9.98
CA LEU A 127 9.19 13.32 -9.94
C LEU A 127 9.88 13.66 -8.61
N GLY A 128 9.57 12.94 -7.52
CA GLY A 128 9.96 13.37 -6.19
C GLY A 128 9.30 14.69 -5.77
N LEU A 129 8.16 15.03 -6.39
CA LEU A 129 7.48 16.32 -6.23
C LEU A 129 6.05 16.16 -5.69
N PRO A 130 5.52 17.20 -5.01
CA PRO A 130 4.17 17.16 -4.46
C PRO A 130 3.09 17.14 -5.54
N ASP A 131 1.95 16.56 -5.19
CA ASP A 131 0.76 16.49 -6.04
C ASP A 131 -0.02 17.82 -6.06
N VAL A 132 0.51 18.77 -6.82
CA VAL A 132 -0.05 20.13 -6.99
C VAL A 132 -0.18 20.50 -8.46
N GLY A 133 -0.42 19.50 -9.31
CA GLY A 133 -0.58 19.68 -10.75
C GLY A 133 0.72 19.98 -11.50
N LEU A 134 1.87 19.57 -10.95
CA LEU A 134 3.18 19.68 -11.63
C LEU A 134 3.40 18.59 -12.66
N ILE A 135 2.91 17.39 -12.39
CA ILE A 135 3.01 16.29 -13.34
C ILE A 135 2.16 16.58 -14.57
N SER A 136 2.76 16.43 -15.74
CA SER A 136 2.09 16.70 -17.01
C SER A 136 1.23 15.52 -17.47
N PHE A 137 0.28 15.81 -18.36
CA PHE A 137 -0.49 14.79 -19.07
C PHE A 137 0.39 13.70 -19.69
N GLY A 138 1.50 14.10 -20.34
CA GLY A 138 2.39 13.18 -21.03
C GLY A 138 3.08 12.22 -20.06
N GLU A 139 3.52 12.71 -18.90
CA GLU A 139 4.17 11.89 -17.88
C GLU A 139 3.19 10.92 -17.20
N MET A 140 1.97 11.37 -16.90
CA MET A 140 0.91 10.50 -16.38
C MET A 140 0.51 9.42 -17.38
N LEU A 141 0.32 9.78 -18.65
CA LEU A 141 -0.04 8.83 -19.71
C LEU A 141 1.07 7.79 -19.95
N ASP A 142 2.33 8.22 -19.98
CA ASP A 142 3.48 7.33 -20.15
C ASP A 142 3.57 6.31 -19.00
N GLN A 143 3.46 6.79 -17.76
CA GLN A 143 3.41 5.90 -16.59
C GLN A 143 2.23 4.94 -16.65
N GLY A 144 1.05 5.45 -17.02
CA GLY A 144 -0.17 4.67 -17.17
C GLY A 144 -0.05 3.53 -18.18
N ARG A 145 0.57 3.79 -19.33
CA ARG A 145 0.80 2.78 -20.38
C ARG A 145 1.69 1.63 -19.88
N GLN A 146 2.74 1.95 -19.11
CA GLN A 146 3.61 0.92 -18.53
C GLN A 146 2.86 0.07 -17.50
N ILE A 147 1.97 0.69 -16.71
CA ILE A 147 1.16 0.00 -15.71
C ILE A 147 0.18 -0.96 -16.37
N THR A 148 -0.63 -0.48 -17.32
CA THR A 148 -1.66 -1.29 -17.99
C THR A 148 -1.08 -2.43 -18.82
N GLN A 149 0.13 -2.28 -19.37
CA GLN A 149 0.82 -3.35 -20.10
C GLN A 149 1.43 -4.41 -19.18
N ALA A 150 1.65 -4.08 -17.90
CA ALA A 150 2.30 -4.97 -16.94
C ALA A 150 1.35 -5.97 -16.28
N VAL A 151 0.04 -5.73 -16.35
CA VAL A 151 -1.00 -6.52 -15.66
C VAL A 151 -2.17 -6.86 -16.58
N SER A 152 -2.92 -7.90 -16.23
CA SER A 152 -4.15 -8.30 -16.94
C SER A 152 -5.43 -7.81 -16.24
N ILE A 153 -5.35 -7.44 -14.96
CA ILE A 153 -6.47 -6.85 -14.23
C ILE A 153 -6.83 -5.44 -14.74
N PRO A 154 -8.10 -5.03 -14.65
CA PRO A 154 -8.52 -3.69 -15.04
C PRO A 154 -7.86 -2.60 -14.18
N VAL A 155 -7.42 -1.52 -14.84
CA VAL A 155 -6.81 -0.36 -14.18
C VAL A 155 -7.72 0.86 -14.36
N ILE A 156 -8.03 1.55 -13.26
CA ILE A 156 -8.68 2.86 -13.27
C ILE A 156 -7.61 3.94 -13.13
N GLY A 157 -7.46 4.79 -14.13
CA GLY A 157 -6.44 5.83 -14.15
C GLY A 157 -6.89 7.13 -13.49
N ASP A 158 -6.01 7.80 -12.75
CA ASP A 158 -6.21 9.20 -12.35
C ASP A 158 -5.99 10.14 -13.55
N GLY A 159 -7.06 10.79 -14.01
CA GLY A 159 -7.05 11.73 -15.12
C GLY A 159 -6.96 13.20 -14.67
N ASP A 160 -6.71 13.45 -13.38
CA ASP A 160 -6.75 14.78 -12.75
C ASP A 160 -8.02 15.53 -13.18
N ASN A 161 -7.88 16.82 -13.51
CA ASN A 161 -8.96 17.66 -14.02
C ASN A 161 -9.07 17.62 -15.56
N GLY A 162 -8.43 16.65 -16.22
CA GLY A 162 -8.42 16.48 -17.68
C GLY A 162 -7.43 17.36 -18.45
N TYR A 163 -6.51 18.03 -17.75
CA TYR A 163 -5.35 18.75 -18.31
C TYR A 163 -5.70 19.91 -19.26
N GLY A 164 -6.82 20.60 -19.00
CA GLY A 164 -7.21 21.81 -19.73
C GLY A 164 -8.71 21.99 -19.85
N ASN A 165 -9.18 22.34 -21.04
CA ASN A 165 -10.60 22.54 -21.32
C ASN A 165 -11.30 21.22 -21.75
N ALA A 166 -12.57 21.30 -22.16
CA ALA A 166 -13.33 20.14 -22.64
C ALA A 166 -12.64 19.36 -23.77
N MET A 167 -11.92 20.02 -24.68
CA MET A 167 -11.18 19.34 -25.76
C MET A 167 -9.96 18.59 -25.21
N ASN A 168 -9.29 19.13 -24.19
CA ASN A 168 -8.24 18.41 -23.48
C ASN A 168 -8.80 17.17 -22.77
N VAL A 169 -9.97 17.28 -22.12
CA VAL A 169 -10.65 16.10 -21.53
C VAL A 169 -10.90 15.02 -22.59
N LYS A 170 -11.39 15.40 -23.78
CA LYS A 170 -11.60 14.43 -24.87
C LYS A 170 -10.30 13.73 -25.26
N ARG A 171 -9.22 14.49 -25.43
CA ARG A 171 -7.91 13.93 -25.73
C ARG A 171 -7.44 12.98 -24.63
N THR A 172 -7.54 13.40 -23.37
CA THR A 172 -7.13 12.60 -22.20
C THR A 172 -7.87 11.27 -22.17
N VAL A 173 -9.20 11.27 -22.32
CA VAL A 173 -9.99 10.03 -22.32
C VAL A 173 -9.62 9.12 -23.50
N LYS A 174 -9.45 9.66 -24.71
CA LYS A 174 -9.03 8.88 -25.89
C LYS A 174 -7.66 8.23 -25.70
N GLU A 175 -6.71 8.97 -25.15
CA GLU A 175 -5.37 8.44 -24.90
C GLU A 175 -5.34 7.42 -23.75
N PHE A 176 -6.18 7.59 -22.73
CA PHE A 176 -6.33 6.59 -21.67
C PHE A 176 -6.93 5.29 -22.22
N ILE A 177 -7.92 5.37 -23.11
CA ILE A 177 -8.44 4.21 -23.85
C ILE A 177 -7.31 3.53 -24.62
N ASN A 178 -6.53 4.29 -25.40
CA ASN A 178 -5.43 3.75 -26.20
C ASN A 178 -4.31 3.14 -25.34
N ALA A 179 -4.11 3.66 -24.13
CA ALA A 179 -3.16 3.12 -23.16
C ALA A 179 -3.67 1.82 -22.49
N GLY A 180 -4.93 1.43 -22.68
CA GLY A 180 -5.49 0.19 -22.12
C GLY A 180 -6.17 0.35 -20.76
N PHE A 181 -6.45 1.58 -20.31
CA PHE A 181 -7.21 1.79 -19.08
C PHE A 181 -8.64 1.28 -19.19
N ALA A 182 -9.12 0.67 -18.11
CA ALA A 182 -10.51 0.21 -17.99
C ALA A 182 -11.46 1.31 -17.50
N GLY A 183 -10.92 2.28 -16.74
CA GLY A 183 -11.64 3.43 -16.27
C GLY A 183 -10.74 4.66 -16.09
N ILE A 184 -11.35 5.82 -15.90
CA ILE A 184 -10.66 7.08 -15.63
C ILE A 184 -11.42 7.89 -14.58
N ILE A 185 -10.68 8.50 -13.66
CA ILE A 185 -11.20 9.48 -12.69
C ILE A 185 -10.98 10.89 -13.26
N LEU A 186 -12.04 11.71 -13.27
CA LEU A 186 -11.98 13.10 -13.68
C LEU A 186 -12.59 14.01 -12.62
N GLU A 187 -11.84 15.03 -12.21
CA GLU A 187 -12.24 15.96 -11.15
C GLU A 187 -12.59 17.37 -11.65
N ASP A 188 -13.30 18.13 -10.80
CA ASP A 188 -13.81 19.46 -11.12
C ASP A 188 -12.95 20.61 -10.57
N GLN A 189 -11.70 20.34 -10.20
CA GLN A 189 -10.77 21.37 -9.75
C GLN A 189 -10.38 22.34 -10.88
N VAL A 190 -10.08 23.58 -10.50
CA VAL A 190 -9.38 24.54 -11.37
C VAL A 190 -7.94 24.07 -11.63
N SER A 191 -7.29 24.58 -12.68
CA SER A 191 -5.85 24.40 -12.87
C SER A 191 -5.04 25.54 -12.23
N PRO A 192 -3.88 25.28 -11.60
CA PRO A 192 -3.38 23.95 -11.25
C PRO A 192 -4.26 23.29 -10.17
N LYS A 193 -4.40 21.97 -10.25
CA LYS A 193 -5.14 21.18 -9.27
C LYS A 193 -4.33 21.00 -7.98
N ALA A 194 -4.99 20.73 -6.86
CA ALA A 194 -4.33 20.45 -5.59
C ALA A 194 -4.79 19.11 -5.02
N CYS A 195 -3.92 18.42 -4.28
CA CYS A 195 -4.28 17.15 -3.64
C CYS A 195 -5.54 17.28 -2.77
N GLY A 196 -6.35 16.22 -2.79
CA GLY A 196 -7.66 16.06 -2.14
C GLY A 196 -7.70 16.25 -0.63
N HIS A 197 -6.60 16.57 0.03
CA HIS A 197 -6.59 16.85 1.48
C HIS A 197 -5.82 18.12 1.86
N THR A 198 -5.43 18.94 0.88
CA THR A 198 -4.72 20.21 1.10
C THR A 198 -5.67 21.41 1.27
N HIS A 199 -5.19 22.53 1.82
CA HIS A 199 -5.98 23.75 2.01
C HIS A 199 -6.16 24.54 0.70
N GLY A 200 -7.25 25.33 0.60
CA GLY A 200 -7.43 26.29 -0.48
C GLY A 200 -7.89 25.71 -1.82
N ARG A 201 -8.46 24.50 -1.84
CA ARG A 201 -9.05 23.89 -3.05
C ARG A 201 -10.09 24.81 -3.68
N LYS A 202 -10.09 24.84 -5.01
CA LYS A 202 -11.04 25.60 -5.84
C LYS A 202 -11.56 24.69 -6.93
N VAL A 203 -12.86 24.76 -7.15
CA VAL A 203 -13.54 24.03 -8.22
C VAL A 203 -14.02 25.00 -9.28
N VAL A 204 -14.17 24.52 -10.51
CA VAL A 204 -14.74 25.30 -11.62
C VAL A 204 -16.24 25.53 -11.42
N SER A 205 -16.84 26.35 -12.28
CA SER A 205 -18.29 26.55 -12.27
C SER A 205 -19.03 25.23 -12.49
N ARG A 206 -20.31 25.18 -12.09
CA ARG A 206 -21.16 24.00 -12.28
C ARG A 206 -21.25 23.62 -13.77
N GLU A 207 -21.40 24.62 -14.62
CA GLU A 207 -21.50 24.46 -16.08
C GLU A 207 -20.23 23.82 -16.64
N GLU A 208 -19.05 24.35 -16.26
CA GLU A 208 -17.78 23.80 -16.73
C GLU A 208 -17.57 22.37 -16.23
N ALA A 209 -17.86 22.09 -14.96
CA ALA A 209 -17.72 20.75 -14.38
C ALA A 209 -18.58 19.73 -15.14
N VAL A 210 -19.85 20.05 -15.41
CA VAL A 210 -20.76 19.20 -16.18
C VAL A 210 -20.27 19.04 -17.63
N MET A 211 -19.75 20.11 -18.25
CA MET A 211 -19.21 20.03 -19.62
C MET A 211 -18.00 19.10 -19.73
N ARG A 212 -17.13 19.03 -18.71
CA ARG A 212 -16.02 18.08 -18.69
C ARG A 212 -16.51 16.63 -18.69
N ILE A 213 -17.51 16.30 -17.87
CA ILE A 213 -18.10 14.96 -17.85
C ILE A 213 -18.76 14.62 -19.19
N LYS A 214 -19.55 15.54 -19.78
CA LYS A 214 -20.13 15.33 -21.11
C LYS A 214 -19.07 15.11 -22.18
N ALA A 215 -17.99 15.89 -22.16
CA ALA A 215 -16.85 15.71 -23.07
C ALA A 215 -16.21 14.32 -22.93
N ALA A 216 -16.08 13.80 -21.70
CA ALA A 216 -15.60 12.44 -21.45
C ALA A 216 -16.56 11.38 -22.00
N ILE A 217 -17.88 11.56 -21.81
CA ILE A 217 -18.89 10.65 -22.37
C ILE A 217 -18.85 10.65 -23.90
N ASP A 218 -18.70 11.82 -24.52
CA ASP A 218 -18.59 11.94 -25.98
C ASP A 218 -17.30 11.27 -26.49
N ALA A 219 -16.16 11.48 -25.82
CA ALA A 219 -14.91 10.84 -26.18
C ALA A 219 -14.98 9.31 -26.11
N ARG A 220 -15.65 8.76 -25.09
CA ARG A 220 -15.96 7.33 -24.99
C ARG A 220 -16.74 6.82 -26.21
N LYS A 221 -17.86 7.48 -26.53
CA LYS A 221 -18.73 7.13 -27.67
C LYS A 221 -17.99 7.20 -29.00
N GLU A 222 -17.25 8.28 -29.23
CA GLU A 222 -16.47 8.50 -30.45
C GLU A 222 -15.37 7.47 -30.66
N SER A 223 -14.88 6.85 -29.58
CA SER A 223 -13.82 5.84 -29.64
C SER A 223 -14.37 4.41 -29.75
N GLY A 224 -15.69 4.22 -29.67
CA GLY A 224 -16.31 2.89 -29.62
C GLY A 224 -15.85 2.07 -28.40
N SER A 225 -15.46 2.73 -27.32
CA SER A 225 -14.96 2.10 -26.09
C SER A 225 -16.02 2.12 -25.00
N ASP A 226 -15.95 1.18 -24.08
CA ASP A 226 -16.79 1.11 -22.89
C ASP A 226 -16.09 1.60 -21.62
N ILE A 227 -15.01 2.39 -21.74
CA ILE A 227 -14.28 2.92 -20.57
C ILE A 227 -15.22 3.48 -19.50
N VAL A 228 -14.95 3.15 -18.23
CA VAL A 228 -15.71 3.61 -17.07
C VAL A 228 -15.30 5.03 -16.71
N ILE A 229 -16.26 5.94 -16.64
CA ILE A 229 -16.02 7.34 -16.25
C ILE A 229 -16.40 7.52 -14.78
N VAL A 230 -15.39 7.68 -13.93
CA VAL A 230 -15.54 8.02 -12.51
C VAL A 230 -15.54 9.54 -12.37
N ALA A 231 -16.69 10.12 -12.04
CA ALA A 231 -16.83 11.56 -11.87
C ALA A 231 -16.56 11.95 -10.42
N ARG A 232 -15.47 12.69 -10.21
CA ARG A 232 -15.04 13.18 -8.90
C ARG A 232 -15.43 14.65 -8.72
N THR A 233 -15.88 15.01 -7.52
CA THR A 233 -15.95 16.42 -7.10
C THR A 233 -15.17 16.67 -5.83
N ASP A 234 -14.42 17.78 -5.82
CA ASP A 234 -13.66 18.29 -4.68
C ASP A 234 -14.39 19.44 -3.97
N SER A 235 -15.64 19.70 -4.38
CA SER A 235 -16.45 20.81 -3.88
C SER A 235 -16.82 20.69 -2.41
N ARG A 236 -16.64 19.52 -1.77
CA ARG A 236 -16.93 19.34 -0.34
C ARG A 236 -16.06 20.22 0.52
N GLN A 237 -14.75 20.26 0.21
CA GLN A 237 -13.84 21.18 0.89
C GLN A 237 -13.90 22.58 0.30
N ALA A 238 -14.08 22.72 -1.02
CA ALA A 238 -13.99 24.02 -1.67
C ALA A 238 -15.22 24.92 -1.41
N ILE A 239 -16.41 24.31 -1.23
CA ILE A 239 -17.69 25.02 -1.13
C ILE A 239 -18.54 24.44 0.02
N SER A 240 -19.22 23.31 -0.19
CA SER A 240 -20.09 22.67 0.83
C SER A 240 -20.48 21.24 0.44
N LEU A 241 -21.10 20.51 1.37
CA LEU A 241 -21.66 19.19 1.09
C LEU A 241 -22.81 19.29 0.08
N GLU A 242 -23.72 20.24 0.26
CA GLU A 242 -24.90 20.43 -0.61
C GLU A 242 -24.49 20.69 -2.06
N GLU A 243 -23.43 21.49 -2.27
CA GLU A 243 -22.86 21.71 -3.60
C GLU A 243 -22.31 20.41 -4.19
N SER A 244 -21.62 19.61 -3.38
CA SER A 244 -21.05 18.32 -3.81
C SER A 244 -22.12 17.32 -4.21
N LEU A 245 -23.20 17.26 -3.43
CA LEU A 245 -24.37 16.42 -3.71
C LEU A 245 -25.10 16.89 -4.97
N TRP A 246 -25.21 18.21 -5.18
CA TRP A 246 -25.77 18.76 -6.43
C TRP A 246 -24.92 18.38 -7.64
N ARG A 247 -23.60 18.55 -7.57
CA ARG A 247 -22.67 18.21 -8.67
C ARG A 247 -22.68 16.73 -8.98
N SER A 248 -22.67 15.88 -7.95
CA SER A 248 -22.74 14.42 -8.11
C SER A 248 -24.02 14.01 -8.85
N ARG A 249 -25.16 14.64 -8.57
CA ARG A 249 -26.40 14.41 -9.33
C ARG A 249 -26.24 14.83 -10.79
N ALA A 250 -25.72 16.03 -11.04
CA ALA A 250 -25.52 16.54 -12.38
C ALA A 250 -24.51 15.69 -13.20
N PHE A 251 -23.51 15.09 -12.55
CA PHE A 251 -22.56 14.18 -13.19
C PHE A 251 -23.21 12.84 -13.56
N ALA A 252 -24.08 12.32 -12.70
CA ALA A 252 -24.90 11.15 -13.02
C ALA A 252 -25.81 11.41 -14.22
N ASP A 253 -26.52 12.54 -14.23
CA ASP A 253 -27.39 12.96 -15.35
C ASP A 253 -26.59 13.17 -16.65
N ALA A 254 -25.33 13.57 -16.55
CA ALA A 254 -24.43 13.69 -17.69
C ALA A 254 -23.91 12.34 -18.23
N GLY A 255 -24.10 11.24 -17.48
CA GLY A 255 -23.78 9.88 -17.90
C GLY A 255 -22.51 9.27 -17.28
N ALA A 256 -22.03 9.81 -16.15
CA ALA A 256 -20.97 9.18 -15.37
C ALA A 256 -21.37 7.77 -14.90
N ASP A 257 -20.43 6.84 -14.83
CA ASP A 257 -20.68 5.45 -14.41
C ASP A 257 -20.47 5.24 -12.92
N VAL A 258 -19.60 6.04 -12.29
CA VAL A 258 -19.28 5.98 -10.86
C VAL A 258 -19.20 7.40 -10.32
N LEU A 259 -19.75 7.63 -9.13
CA LEU A 259 -19.66 8.91 -8.45
C LEU A 259 -18.66 8.88 -7.29
N PHE A 260 -17.94 9.98 -7.13
CA PHE A 260 -16.98 10.16 -6.05
C PHE A 260 -17.03 11.59 -5.52
N ILE A 261 -17.31 11.76 -4.22
CA ILE A 261 -17.05 13.03 -3.52
C ILE A 261 -15.81 12.81 -2.66
N ASP A 262 -14.79 13.63 -2.90
CA ASP A 262 -13.57 13.54 -2.12
C ASP A 262 -13.72 14.23 -0.75
N ALA A 263 -13.01 13.72 0.25
CA ALA A 263 -12.95 14.27 1.61
C ALA A 263 -14.30 14.46 2.34
N LEU A 264 -15.24 13.53 2.18
CA LEU A 264 -16.43 13.43 3.04
C LEU A 264 -16.00 13.22 4.50
N THR A 265 -16.55 13.97 5.44
CA THR A 265 -15.99 14.10 6.80
C THR A 265 -16.68 13.26 7.86
N SER A 266 -17.77 12.57 7.52
CA SER A 266 -18.49 11.69 8.44
C SER A 266 -19.20 10.55 7.71
N LYS A 267 -19.58 9.50 8.46
CA LYS A 267 -20.42 8.40 7.96
C LYS A 267 -21.77 8.89 7.42
N ASP A 268 -22.32 9.97 7.97
CA ASP A 268 -23.60 10.52 7.51
C ASP A 268 -23.47 11.24 6.17
N GLU A 269 -22.37 11.96 5.94
CA GLU A 269 -22.08 12.53 4.61
C GLU A 269 -21.85 11.41 3.56
N MET A 270 -21.19 10.32 3.96
CA MET A 270 -21.00 9.13 3.14
C MET A 270 -22.32 8.46 2.75
N LYS A 271 -23.25 8.32 3.70
CA LYS A 271 -24.62 7.84 3.43
C LYS A 271 -25.38 8.79 2.50
N ALA A 272 -25.27 10.10 2.72
CA ALA A 272 -25.94 11.09 1.87
C ALA A 272 -25.48 11.01 0.40
N LEU A 273 -24.20 10.76 0.14
CA LEU A 273 -23.73 10.45 -1.22
C LEU A 273 -24.33 9.13 -1.72
N CYS A 274 -24.38 8.10 -0.89
CA CYS A 274 -24.85 6.79 -1.32
C CYS A 274 -26.35 6.74 -1.67
N GLU A 275 -27.15 7.54 -0.98
CA GLU A 275 -28.58 7.75 -1.24
C GLU A 275 -28.84 8.50 -2.56
N ILE A 276 -27.87 9.28 -3.04
CA ILE A 276 -27.96 9.96 -4.32
C ILE A 276 -27.69 8.94 -5.44
N PHE A 277 -28.72 8.73 -6.28
CA PHE A 277 -28.73 7.72 -7.35
C PHE A 277 -28.36 6.31 -6.84
N PRO A 278 -29.21 5.64 -6.04
CA PRO A 278 -28.88 4.39 -5.36
C PRO A 278 -28.30 3.28 -6.25
N LEU A 279 -28.71 3.24 -7.52
CA LEU A 279 -28.28 2.23 -8.50
C LEU A 279 -26.90 2.50 -9.12
N LEU A 280 -26.39 3.74 -9.03
CA LEU A 280 -25.10 4.09 -9.59
C LEU A 280 -24.00 3.74 -8.58
N PRO A 281 -22.91 3.06 -8.96
CA PRO A 281 -21.76 2.79 -8.10
C PRO A 281 -21.16 4.06 -7.47
N LYS A 282 -20.68 3.93 -6.23
CA LYS A 282 -19.96 4.97 -5.51
C LYS A 282 -18.55 4.48 -5.18
N MET A 283 -17.60 5.40 -5.29
CA MET A 283 -16.21 5.16 -4.90
C MET A 283 -15.93 5.79 -3.53
N ALA A 284 -15.30 5.02 -2.65
CA ALA A 284 -14.71 5.51 -1.41
C ALA A 284 -13.18 5.61 -1.57
N ASN A 285 -12.59 6.65 -1.01
CA ASN A 285 -11.15 6.85 -0.99
C ASN A 285 -10.63 6.78 0.45
N MET A 286 -10.06 5.65 0.84
CA MET A 286 -9.57 5.40 2.20
C MET A 286 -8.11 5.83 2.31
N LEU A 287 -7.89 7.16 2.37
CA LEU A 287 -6.55 7.74 2.45
C LEU A 287 -5.87 7.47 3.79
N GLU A 288 -5.00 6.48 3.82
CA GLU A 288 -4.35 5.97 5.02
C GLU A 288 -3.31 6.96 5.56
N GLY A 289 -3.34 7.23 6.87
CA GLY A 289 -2.33 8.09 7.51
C GLY A 289 -2.73 9.56 7.73
N GLY A 290 -4.01 9.93 7.61
CA GLY A 290 -4.52 11.20 8.16
C GLY A 290 -5.35 12.07 7.24
N GLY A 291 -6.11 11.48 6.30
CA GLY A 291 -7.10 12.20 5.52
C GLY A 291 -8.25 12.75 6.35
N LYS A 292 -9.10 13.58 5.73
CA LYS A 292 -10.30 14.14 6.39
C LYS A 292 -11.43 13.13 6.58
N SER A 293 -11.45 12.10 5.74
CA SER A 293 -12.48 11.07 5.77
C SER A 293 -12.19 10.05 6.86
N PRO A 294 -13.22 9.60 7.62
CA PRO A 294 -13.04 8.50 8.55
C PRO A 294 -12.64 7.24 7.78
N ILE A 295 -11.63 6.53 8.27
CA ILE A 295 -11.19 5.25 7.70
C ILE A 295 -12.15 4.16 8.15
N LEU A 296 -12.85 3.57 7.20
CA LEU A 296 -13.82 2.49 7.41
C LEU A 296 -13.30 1.22 6.77
N ASN A 297 -13.65 0.07 7.35
CA ASN A 297 -13.34 -1.20 6.72
C ASN A 297 -14.32 -1.50 5.57
N PRO A 298 -14.02 -2.47 4.68
CA PRO A 298 -14.88 -2.79 3.54
C PRO A 298 -16.33 -3.14 3.92
N ILE A 299 -16.55 -3.87 5.01
CA ILE A 299 -17.90 -4.27 5.44
C ILE A 299 -18.73 -3.03 5.77
N GLU A 300 -18.18 -2.09 6.53
CA GLU A 300 -18.85 -0.82 6.83
C GLU A 300 -19.14 0.01 5.58
N LEU A 301 -18.23 0.00 4.60
CA LEU A 301 -18.42 0.72 3.33
C LEU A 301 -19.51 0.08 2.46
N GLU A 302 -19.58 -1.25 2.43
CA GLU A 302 -20.65 -1.98 1.75
C GLU A 302 -22.01 -1.69 2.39
N GLU A 303 -22.10 -1.72 3.72
CA GLU A 303 -23.33 -1.39 4.46
C GLU A 303 -23.84 0.03 4.17
N ILE A 304 -22.92 0.98 3.94
CA ILE A 304 -23.27 2.36 3.56
C ILE A 304 -23.73 2.44 2.08
N GLY A 305 -23.26 1.54 1.22
CA GLY A 305 -23.63 1.46 -0.20
C GLY A 305 -22.51 1.82 -1.18
N PHE A 306 -21.25 1.80 -0.75
CA PHE A 306 -20.12 1.95 -1.67
C PHE A 306 -19.89 0.68 -2.49
N LYS A 307 -19.32 0.86 -3.69
CA LYS A 307 -19.08 -0.22 -4.64
C LYS A 307 -17.60 -0.54 -4.82
N ILE A 308 -16.77 0.49 -4.86
CA ILE A 308 -15.33 0.36 -5.02
C ILE A 308 -14.60 1.20 -3.99
N VAL A 309 -13.45 0.71 -3.53
CA VAL A 309 -12.64 1.35 -2.48
C VAL A 309 -11.21 1.48 -2.96
N SER A 310 -10.66 2.69 -2.88
CA SER A 310 -9.24 2.96 -3.15
C SER A 310 -8.44 3.08 -1.86
N TYR A 311 -7.21 2.58 -1.93
CA TYR A 311 -6.16 2.65 -0.91
C TYR A 311 -4.96 3.40 -1.51
N PRO A 312 -4.99 4.75 -1.52
CA PRO A 312 -4.10 5.57 -2.32
C PRO A 312 -2.65 5.66 -1.81
N LEU A 313 -2.43 5.52 -0.49
CA LEU A 313 -1.14 5.81 0.13
C LEU A 313 -0.38 4.57 0.63
N SER A 314 -1.06 3.45 0.86
CA SER A 314 -0.44 2.25 1.45
C SER A 314 0.87 1.84 0.77
N LEU A 315 0.85 1.61 -0.56
CA LEU A 315 2.03 1.09 -1.25
C LEU A 315 3.19 2.09 -1.28
N ILE A 316 2.92 3.37 -1.55
CA ILE A 316 3.97 4.39 -1.61
C ILE A 316 4.53 4.70 -0.21
N GLY A 317 3.68 4.77 0.80
CA GLY A 317 4.09 5.04 2.18
C GLY A 317 4.95 3.92 2.76
N VAL A 318 4.55 2.66 2.55
CA VAL A 318 5.35 1.49 2.95
C VAL A 318 6.68 1.46 2.20
N SER A 319 6.67 1.75 0.89
CA SER A 319 7.90 1.79 0.08
C SER A 319 8.89 2.84 0.58
N ILE A 320 8.41 4.06 0.87
CA ILE A 320 9.23 5.13 1.45
C ILE A 320 9.88 4.67 2.75
N ARG A 321 9.09 4.06 3.66
CA ARG A 321 9.60 3.59 4.94
C ARG A 321 10.65 2.50 4.77
N ALA A 322 10.38 1.49 3.94
CA ALA A 322 11.30 0.40 3.67
C ALA A 322 12.63 0.89 3.07
N MET A 323 12.58 1.85 2.14
CA MET A 323 13.77 2.48 1.57
C MET A 323 14.57 3.25 2.64
N GLN A 324 13.90 4.01 3.53
CA GLN A 324 14.57 4.73 4.62
C GLN A 324 15.26 3.79 5.61
N ASP A 325 14.59 2.70 5.98
CA ASP A 325 15.15 1.69 6.90
C ASP A 325 16.36 1.00 6.25
N ALA A 326 16.28 0.65 4.96
CA ALA A 326 17.37 0.05 4.22
C ALA A 326 18.60 0.99 4.12
N LEU A 327 18.38 2.26 3.78
CA LEU A 327 19.44 3.26 3.71
C LEU A 327 20.09 3.50 5.09
N THR A 328 19.30 3.45 6.17
CA THR A 328 19.81 3.57 7.54
C THR A 328 20.72 2.38 7.91
N ALA A 329 20.32 1.17 7.56
CA ALA A 329 21.14 -0.02 7.76
C ALA A 329 22.47 0.08 6.99
N ILE A 330 22.41 0.42 5.70
CA ILE A 330 23.58 0.53 4.82
C ILE A 330 24.55 1.60 5.34
N LYS A 331 24.03 2.77 5.74
CA LYS A 331 24.85 3.84 6.33
C LYS A 331 25.55 3.39 7.61
N GLY A 332 24.92 2.49 8.38
CA GLY A 332 25.49 1.87 9.57
C GLY A 332 26.39 0.65 9.30
N GLY A 333 26.76 0.37 8.05
CA GLY A 333 27.65 -0.74 7.67
C GLY A 333 26.96 -2.12 7.64
N ARG A 334 25.62 -2.16 7.62
CA ARG A 334 24.82 -3.39 7.65
C ARG A 334 23.90 -3.48 6.43
N LEU A 335 23.46 -4.68 6.08
CA LEU A 335 22.40 -4.87 5.10
C LEU A 335 21.02 -4.87 5.79
N PRO A 336 19.93 -4.55 5.07
CA PRO A 336 18.58 -4.74 5.59
C PRO A 336 18.36 -6.21 6.02
N PRO A 337 17.60 -6.48 7.09
CA PRO A 337 17.37 -7.84 7.53
C PRO A 337 16.61 -8.64 6.45
N PRO A 338 16.83 -9.97 6.32
CA PRO A 338 16.16 -10.81 5.32
C PRO A 338 14.63 -10.70 5.35
N ALA A 339 14.03 -10.48 6.52
CA ALA A 339 12.59 -10.27 6.66
C ALA A 339 12.04 -9.04 5.92
N SER A 340 12.91 -8.09 5.54
CA SER A 340 12.56 -6.85 4.83
C SER A 340 13.10 -6.78 3.40
N LEU A 341 13.99 -7.70 3.03
CA LEU A 341 14.62 -7.76 1.72
C LEU A 341 14.32 -9.13 1.11
N PRO A 342 13.42 -9.20 0.11
CA PRO A 342 13.19 -10.43 -0.62
C PRO A 342 14.51 -10.97 -1.18
N SER A 343 14.62 -12.29 -1.22
CA SER A 343 15.72 -12.98 -1.90
C SER A 343 15.77 -12.59 -3.37
N PHE A 344 16.95 -12.75 -3.99
CA PHE A 344 17.11 -12.48 -5.41
C PHE A 344 16.19 -13.35 -6.28
N ASP A 345 15.88 -14.57 -5.84
CA ASP A 345 14.95 -15.46 -6.53
C ASP A 345 13.51 -14.96 -6.47
N GLU A 346 13.05 -14.46 -5.32
CA GLU A 346 11.72 -13.84 -5.19
C GLU A 346 11.57 -12.58 -6.05
N ILE A 347 12.64 -11.78 -6.16
CA ILE A 347 12.69 -10.60 -7.05
C ILE A 347 12.58 -11.05 -8.51
N LYS A 348 13.39 -12.02 -8.94
CA LYS A 348 13.35 -12.57 -10.31
C LYS A 348 11.98 -13.14 -10.65
N GLU A 349 11.36 -13.88 -9.73
CA GLU A 349 10.02 -14.41 -9.90
C GLU A 349 9.01 -13.28 -10.12
N THR A 350 9.04 -12.25 -9.28
CA THR A 350 8.16 -11.07 -9.38
C THR A 350 8.33 -10.34 -10.73
N LEU A 351 9.56 -10.25 -11.23
CA LEU A 351 9.86 -9.62 -12.51
C LEU A 351 9.54 -10.51 -13.73
N GLY A 352 9.22 -11.79 -13.52
CA GLY A 352 8.83 -12.72 -14.58
C GLY A 352 10.00 -13.40 -15.27
N PHE A 353 11.17 -13.52 -14.62
CA PHE A 353 12.33 -14.21 -15.19
C PHE A 353 12.02 -15.66 -15.57
N ASN A 354 11.20 -16.37 -14.78
CA ASN A 354 10.82 -17.74 -15.07
C ASN A 354 10.08 -17.85 -16.41
N ALA A 355 9.08 -17.00 -16.62
CA ALA A 355 8.33 -16.95 -17.89
C ALA A 355 9.23 -16.52 -19.06
N TYR A 356 10.13 -15.56 -18.84
CA TYR A 356 11.11 -15.15 -19.86
C TYR A 356 11.99 -16.33 -20.29
N TYR A 357 12.59 -17.07 -19.36
CA TYR A 357 13.47 -18.20 -19.70
C TYR A 357 12.73 -19.38 -20.33
N GLU A 358 11.46 -19.59 -19.98
CA GLU A 358 10.61 -20.57 -20.67
C GLU A 358 10.32 -20.15 -22.11
N GLU A 359 10.03 -18.87 -22.32
CA GLU A 359 9.80 -18.28 -23.64
C GLU A 359 11.05 -18.32 -24.52
N GLU A 360 12.20 -17.94 -23.96
CA GLU A 360 13.50 -17.89 -24.63
C GLU A 360 13.89 -19.26 -25.21
N LYS A 361 13.63 -20.35 -24.47
CA LYS A 361 13.88 -21.73 -24.95
C LYS A 361 13.15 -22.05 -26.25
N ARG A 362 12.03 -21.37 -26.57
CA ARG A 362 11.28 -21.58 -27.81
C ARG A 362 12.01 -21.03 -29.04
N TYR A 363 12.95 -20.11 -28.84
CA TYR A 363 13.75 -19.49 -29.89
C TYR A 363 15.21 -19.92 -29.84
N ASP A 364 15.56 -20.87 -28.98
CA ASP A 364 16.90 -21.43 -28.95
C ASP A 364 17.19 -22.11 -30.28
N THR A 365 18.20 -21.60 -30.99
CA THR A 365 18.62 -22.19 -32.26
C THR A 365 19.76 -23.14 -31.96
N SER A 366 19.62 -24.39 -32.41
CA SER A 366 20.62 -25.47 -32.28
C SER A 366 21.98 -25.18 -32.96
N THR A 367 22.21 -23.95 -33.42
CA THR A 367 23.41 -23.50 -34.14
C THR A 367 24.40 -22.75 -33.24
N SER A 368 24.02 -22.31 -32.04
CA SER A 368 24.89 -21.49 -31.18
C SER A 368 26.02 -22.24 -30.48
N GLN A 369 26.07 -23.58 -30.57
CA GLN A 369 27.10 -24.40 -29.91
C GLN A 369 28.16 -24.98 -30.85
N GLN A 370 28.04 -24.87 -32.18
CA GLN A 370 29.04 -25.45 -33.09
C GLN A 370 30.12 -24.49 -33.61
N ASP A 371 29.95 -23.17 -33.48
CA ASP A 371 30.89 -22.19 -34.08
C ASP A 371 31.80 -21.44 -33.09
N PHE A 372 31.72 -21.68 -31.78
CA PHE A 372 32.67 -21.09 -30.81
C PHE A 372 33.93 -21.94 -30.56
N GLN A 373 34.15 -23.03 -31.30
CA GLN A 373 35.36 -23.87 -31.18
C GLN A 373 36.35 -23.77 -32.36
N ARG A 374 36.13 -22.90 -33.34
CA ARG A 374 37.10 -22.66 -34.41
C ARG A 374 37.45 -21.19 -34.54
N GLY A 375 38.50 -20.79 -33.82
CA GLY A 375 39.33 -19.67 -34.27
C GLY A 375 39.47 -18.52 -33.29
N TYR A 376 39.96 -18.77 -32.07
CA TYR A 376 40.81 -17.79 -31.40
C TYR A 376 41.96 -18.52 -30.69
N THR A 377 43.14 -18.43 -31.28
CA THR A 377 44.41 -18.65 -30.59
C THR A 377 44.52 -17.59 -29.49
N SER A 378 44.19 -17.94 -28.26
CA SER A 378 44.35 -17.06 -27.10
C SER A 378 45.80 -17.08 -26.62
N SER A 379 46.52 -16.00 -26.85
CA SER A 379 47.59 -15.59 -25.94
C SER A 379 47.02 -14.59 -24.94
N SER A 380 47.28 -14.88 -23.66
CA SER A 380 47.25 -13.96 -22.51
C SER A 380 46.04 -14.04 -21.56
N SER A 381 46.18 -15.00 -20.64
CA SER A 381 46.16 -14.80 -19.18
C SER A 381 44.83 -14.46 -18.50
N ASN A 382 44.18 -15.50 -17.97
CA ASN A 382 43.57 -15.46 -16.64
C ASN A 382 43.56 -16.86 -16.03
N THR A 383 44.55 -17.13 -15.18
CA THR A 383 44.62 -18.32 -14.32
C THR A 383 44.00 -18.00 -12.96
N TYR A 384 42.80 -18.52 -12.70
CA TYR A 384 42.43 -19.05 -11.39
C TYR A 384 42.04 -20.51 -11.60
N SER A 385 43.05 -21.37 -11.53
CA SER A 385 42.92 -22.81 -11.65
C SER A 385 42.30 -23.39 -10.37
N ILE A 386 41.10 -23.95 -10.48
CA ILE A 386 40.59 -24.95 -9.53
C ILE A 386 41.37 -26.23 -9.79
N GLN A 387 42.19 -26.63 -8.82
CA GLN A 387 42.89 -27.91 -8.83
C GLN A 387 42.04 -28.93 -8.06
N GLN A 388 41.40 -29.85 -8.79
CA GLN A 388 40.88 -31.09 -8.21
C GLN A 388 42.06 -32.00 -7.84
N ARG A 389 42.15 -32.40 -6.57
CA ARG A 389 42.95 -33.55 -6.14
C ARG A 389 42.02 -34.76 -5.96
N SER A 390 42.41 -35.88 -6.56
CA SER A 390 41.84 -37.21 -6.35
C SER A 390 42.26 -37.79 -4.98
N PRO A 391 41.53 -38.80 -4.46
CA PRO A 391 41.52 -39.16 -3.05
C PRO A 391 42.54 -40.24 -2.71
N ASP A 392 43.27 -40.07 -1.60
CA ASP A 392 43.60 -41.18 -0.71
C ASP A 392 44.03 -40.67 0.68
N ASP A 393 43.93 -41.56 1.65
CA ASP A 393 44.35 -41.49 3.05
C ASP A 393 43.33 -40.99 4.10
N THR A 394 42.60 -41.99 4.60
CA THR A 394 42.15 -42.22 5.98
C THR A 394 42.93 -41.43 7.04
N GLU A 395 42.24 -40.58 7.81
CA GLU A 395 42.45 -40.46 9.25
C GLU A 395 41.29 -39.70 9.94
N LYS A 396 40.89 -40.22 11.10
CA LYS A 396 39.82 -39.71 11.97
C LYS A 396 40.24 -38.41 12.66
N SER A 397 39.34 -37.44 12.74
CA SER A 397 39.29 -36.50 13.87
C SER A 397 37.87 -35.95 14.04
N ASP A 398 37.26 -36.28 15.17
CA ASP A 398 36.06 -35.63 15.68
C ASP A 398 36.33 -34.13 15.91
N GLN A 399 35.55 -33.24 15.28
CA GLN A 399 35.43 -31.86 15.72
C GLN A 399 33.97 -31.41 15.67
N ILE A 400 33.48 -31.06 16.86
CA ILE A 400 32.16 -30.51 17.16
C ILE A 400 32.01 -29.17 16.44
N GLN A 401 30.98 -29.06 15.61
CA GLN A 401 30.57 -27.82 14.95
C GLN A 401 29.89 -26.91 15.99
N LEU A 402 30.59 -25.87 16.44
CA LEU A 402 30.00 -24.78 17.22
C LEU A 402 29.60 -23.66 16.25
N ASP A 403 28.31 -23.31 16.23
CA ASP A 403 27.80 -22.17 15.49
C ASP A 403 28.43 -20.85 16.00
N PRO A 404 28.71 -19.87 15.11
CA PRO A 404 29.41 -18.66 15.52
C PRO A 404 28.51 -17.72 16.32
N ILE A 405 28.94 -17.40 17.54
CA ILE A 405 28.37 -16.35 18.39
C ILE A 405 28.49 -15.00 17.66
N ILE A 406 27.36 -14.33 17.41
CA ILE A 406 27.33 -13.00 16.76
C ILE A 406 27.63 -11.92 17.81
N GLU A 407 28.84 -11.36 17.76
CA GLU A 407 29.26 -10.26 18.63
C GLU A 407 28.92 -8.91 17.96
N VAL A 408 28.06 -8.11 18.59
CA VAL A 408 27.69 -6.77 18.10
C VAL A 408 28.76 -5.77 18.54
N VAL A 409 29.71 -5.45 17.65
CA VAL A 409 30.73 -4.43 17.90
C VAL A 409 30.12 -3.02 17.77
N THR A 410 30.28 -2.18 18.80
CA THR A 410 29.78 -0.80 18.86
C THR A 410 30.60 0.17 18.00
N PRO A 411 29.98 1.16 17.31
CA PRO A 411 30.69 2.32 16.79
C PRO A 411 31.12 3.26 17.94
N GLU A 412 32.26 3.95 17.77
CA GLU A 412 32.79 4.92 18.73
C GLU A 412 31.76 6.00 19.09
N VAL A 413 31.63 6.24 20.39
CA VAL A 413 30.64 7.14 21.01
C VAL A 413 30.96 8.60 20.71
N TYR A 414 30.01 9.32 20.10
CA TYR A 414 30.07 10.76 19.88
C TYR A 414 29.68 11.51 21.18
N TYR A 415 30.58 12.30 21.74
CA TYR A 415 30.27 13.18 22.88
C TYR A 415 29.54 14.45 22.40
N PRO A 416 28.51 14.93 23.11
CA PRO A 416 27.98 16.28 22.89
C PRO A 416 29.03 17.30 23.32
N ALA A 417 29.21 18.35 22.50
CA ALA A 417 30.05 19.48 22.83
C ALA A 417 29.39 20.35 23.91
N ASP A 418 29.50 19.95 25.17
CA ASP A 418 29.44 20.90 26.29
C ASP A 418 30.36 20.44 27.44
N GLY A 419 31.22 21.35 27.88
CA GLY A 419 32.44 21.11 28.63
C GLY A 419 32.26 20.84 30.12
N SER A 420 31.49 19.81 30.49
CA SER A 420 31.44 19.32 31.87
C SER A 420 32.13 17.95 31.99
N LYS A 421 33.33 17.94 32.59
CA LYS A 421 34.04 16.70 32.96
C LYS A 421 33.29 15.99 34.08
N GLY A 422 32.48 15.00 33.72
CA GLY A 422 32.00 13.96 34.63
C GLY A 422 32.34 12.58 34.05
N SER A 423 32.91 11.68 34.86
CA SER A 423 33.13 10.28 34.46
C SER A 423 31.79 9.63 34.08
N PRO A 424 31.74 8.82 33.00
CA PRO A 424 30.50 8.17 32.59
C PRO A 424 29.98 7.23 33.69
N PRO A 425 28.64 7.10 33.85
CA PRO A 425 28.07 6.18 34.82
C PRO A 425 28.50 4.74 34.51
N ARG A 426 28.95 4.02 35.54
CA ARG A 426 29.54 2.67 35.48
C ARG A 426 28.62 1.59 34.87
N THR A 427 27.33 1.88 34.71
CA THR A 427 26.34 1.06 34.00
C THR A 427 26.61 0.92 32.50
N MET A 428 27.45 1.77 31.90
CA MET A 428 27.80 1.68 30.47
C MET A 428 28.84 0.61 30.13
N SER A 429 29.47 -0.06 31.10
CA SER A 429 30.52 -1.07 30.83
C SER A 429 30.06 -2.54 30.97
N ARG A 430 28.76 -2.79 31.14
CA ARG A 430 28.20 -4.14 31.35
C ARG A 430 27.60 -4.69 30.06
N THR A 431 27.70 -6.00 29.86
CA THR A 431 27.12 -6.67 28.70
C THR A 431 26.03 -7.64 29.14
N LEU A 432 24.94 -7.69 28.38
CA LEU A 432 23.87 -8.66 28.56
C LEU A 432 24.01 -9.75 27.52
N ARG A 433 24.05 -11.01 27.93
CA ARG A 433 23.90 -12.14 27.01
C ARG A 433 22.44 -12.59 27.02
N VAL A 434 21.80 -12.57 25.86
CA VAL A 434 20.43 -13.03 25.65
C VAL A 434 20.46 -14.33 24.86
N LYS A 435 19.87 -15.39 25.41
CA LYS A 435 19.77 -16.71 24.79
C LYS A 435 18.29 -17.08 24.61
N ILE A 436 17.91 -17.49 23.41
CA ILE A 436 16.56 -17.98 23.07
C ILE A 436 16.67 -19.43 22.63
N THR A 437 15.96 -20.31 23.34
CA THR A 437 15.88 -21.74 23.03
C THR A 437 14.46 -22.07 22.57
N GLY A 438 14.34 -22.68 21.40
CA GLY A 438 13.06 -23.14 20.85
C GLY A 438 12.40 -24.18 21.75
N ARG A 439 11.07 -24.32 21.64
CA ARG A 439 10.30 -25.36 22.34
C ARG A 439 10.79 -26.80 22.12
N ASP A 440 11.50 -27.05 21.02
CA ASP A 440 12.11 -28.32 20.64
C ASP A 440 13.52 -28.52 21.23
N GLY A 441 13.99 -27.55 22.01
CA GLY A 441 15.33 -27.55 22.61
C GLY A 441 16.42 -26.99 21.68
N SER A 442 16.09 -26.56 20.46
CA SER A 442 17.05 -25.96 19.54
C SER A 442 17.46 -24.56 19.99
N GLU A 443 18.72 -24.20 19.80
CA GLU A 443 19.19 -22.84 20.08
C GLU A 443 18.84 -21.92 18.90
N LYS A 444 17.95 -20.95 19.13
CA LYS A 444 17.45 -20.04 18.08
C LYS A 444 18.27 -18.77 17.98
N LEU A 445 18.80 -18.28 19.10
CA LEU A 445 19.53 -17.01 19.14
C LEU A 445 20.40 -16.93 20.40
N GLU A 446 21.66 -16.53 20.24
CA GLU A 446 22.53 -16.10 21.34
C GLU A 446 23.26 -14.81 20.94
N ILE A 447 23.00 -13.73 21.67
CA ILE A 447 23.54 -12.40 21.37
C ILE A 447 24.05 -11.70 22.62
N ARG A 448 25.08 -10.86 22.46
CA ARG A 448 25.64 -10.00 23.50
C ARG A 448 25.31 -8.54 23.21
N ILE A 449 24.77 -7.83 24.19
CA ILE A 449 24.26 -6.46 24.05
C ILE A 449 24.81 -5.58 25.18
N PRO A 450 25.44 -4.44 24.89
CA PRO A 450 25.82 -3.49 25.93
C PRO A 450 24.61 -2.97 26.70
N ALA A 451 24.71 -2.87 28.03
CA ALA A 451 23.64 -2.37 28.90
C ALA A 451 23.22 -0.91 28.61
N GLY A 452 24.01 -0.16 27.83
CA GLY A 452 23.63 1.16 27.31
C GLY A 452 22.61 1.14 26.16
N PHE A 453 22.26 -0.05 25.62
CA PHE A 453 21.38 -0.21 24.44
C PHE A 453 20.00 -0.80 24.80
N LEU A 454 19.51 -0.58 26.02
CA LEU A 454 18.26 -1.19 26.50
C LEU A 454 17.00 -0.65 25.81
N GLU A 455 16.97 0.62 25.41
CA GLU A 455 15.78 1.22 24.76
C GLU A 455 15.46 0.62 23.39
N GLY A 456 16.43 -0.02 22.73
CA GLY A 456 16.26 -0.68 21.42
C GLY A 456 16.04 -2.19 21.49
N ILE A 457 16.10 -2.81 22.67
CA ILE A 457 16.19 -4.27 22.79
C ILE A 457 14.89 -4.98 22.35
N THR A 458 13.74 -4.33 22.52
CA THR A 458 12.43 -4.86 22.09
C THR A 458 12.28 -4.90 20.57
N ASN A 459 13.07 -4.13 19.81
CA ASN A 459 13.12 -4.24 18.35
C ASN A 459 13.93 -5.45 17.89
N ILE A 460 14.82 -5.97 18.74
CA ILE A 460 15.67 -7.14 18.46
C ILE A 460 15.01 -8.42 19.00
N VAL A 461 14.47 -8.36 20.22
CA VAL A 461 13.76 -9.45 20.88
C VAL A 461 12.41 -8.91 21.40
N PRO A 462 11.35 -8.94 20.57
CA PRO A 462 10.03 -8.42 20.94
C PRO A 462 9.44 -9.05 22.20
N ALA A 463 9.80 -10.30 22.50
CA ALA A 463 9.35 -11.02 23.68
C ALA A 463 9.87 -10.44 25.01
N LEU A 464 10.89 -9.57 24.98
CA LEU A 464 11.31 -8.78 26.15
C LEU A 464 10.44 -7.54 26.39
N GLY A 465 9.44 -7.29 25.54
CA GLY A 465 8.45 -6.22 25.70
C GLY A 465 7.70 -6.36 27.02
N GLY A 466 7.90 -5.40 27.92
CA GLY A 466 7.31 -5.38 29.27
C GLY A 466 8.24 -5.84 30.39
N VAL A 467 9.43 -6.37 30.07
CA VAL A 467 10.46 -6.69 31.07
C VAL A 467 11.26 -5.43 31.38
N ASN A 468 11.23 -4.95 32.63
CA ASN A 468 12.00 -3.78 33.06
C ASN A 468 13.47 -4.15 33.34
N LEU A 469 14.21 -4.42 32.27
CA LEU A 469 15.63 -4.81 32.33
C LEU A 469 16.51 -3.75 33.00
N LYS A 470 16.13 -2.47 32.91
CA LYS A 470 16.84 -1.38 33.59
C LYS A 470 16.77 -1.53 35.11
N ALA A 471 15.58 -1.76 35.66
CA ALA A 471 15.42 -2.00 37.09
C ALA A 471 16.16 -3.27 37.56
N LEU A 472 16.16 -4.34 36.76
CA LEU A 472 16.88 -5.58 37.07
C LEU A 472 18.41 -5.39 37.05
N LEU A 473 18.92 -4.53 36.17
CA LEU A 473 20.33 -4.15 36.12
C LEU A 473 20.76 -3.27 37.29
N ASP A 474 19.89 -2.33 37.70
CA ASP A 474 20.12 -1.45 38.86
C ASP A 474 20.10 -2.25 40.17
N ASP A 475 19.20 -3.25 40.29
CA ASP A 475 19.11 -4.17 41.44
C ASP A 475 20.28 -5.17 41.51
N ALA A 476 20.89 -5.51 40.37
CA ALA A 476 22.05 -6.40 40.32
C ALA A 476 23.34 -5.80 40.94
N GLY A 477 23.32 -4.54 41.40
CA GLY A 477 24.35 -3.97 42.27
C GLY A 477 25.77 -4.09 41.70
N GLU A 478 26.75 -4.49 42.52
CA GLU A 478 28.18 -4.68 42.15
C GLU A 478 28.54 -6.14 41.76
N GLU A 479 27.56 -7.01 41.52
CA GLU A 479 27.83 -8.43 41.26
C GLU A 479 28.54 -8.65 39.90
N VAL A 480 29.47 -9.62 39.87
CA VAL A 480 30.34 -9.93 38.71
C VAL A 480 29.74 -11.06 37.87
N GLY A 481 29.94 -10.98 36.55
CA GLY A 481 29.29 -11.73 35.46
C GLY A 481 28.89 -13.20 35.69
N GLY A 482 27.78 -13.58 35.06
CA GLY A 482 27.17 -14.92 35.06
C GLY A 482 25.75 -14.97 35.66
N LYS A 483 25.27 -13.88 36.28
CA LYS A 483 23.95 -13.85 36.92
C LYS A 483 22.83 -13.86 35.89
N LYS A 484 21.91 -14.81 36.04
CA LYS A 484 20.68 -14.85 35.24
C LYS A 484 19.69 -13.82 35.77
N LEU A 485 19.42 -12.80 34.97
CA LEU A 485 18.47 -11.74 35.28
C LEU A 485 17.02 -12.15 34.98
N VAL A 486 16.83 -12.97 33.94
CA VAL A 486 15.51 -13.35 33.42
C VAL A 486 15.54 -14.78 32.89
N ASP A 487 14.49 -15.57 33.15
CA ASP A 487 14.28 -16.93 32.62
C ASP A 487 12.76 -17.18 32.54
N PHE A 488 12.18 -17.11 31.34
CA PHE A 488 10.75 -17.36 31.14
C PHE A 488 10.49 -17.97 29.76
N ASN A 489 9.29 -18.51 29.56
CA ASN A 489 8.82 -18.93 28.25
C ASN A 489 7.89 -17.87 27.68
N ASP A 490 8.07 -17.50 26.43
CA ASP A 490 7.18 -16.57 25.74
C ASP A 490 5.84 -17.21 25.36
N THR A 491 4.96 -16.43 24.74
CA THR A 491 3.63 -16.88 24.30
C THR A 491 3.67 -17.94 23.20
N MET A 492 4.81 -18.11 22.53
CA MET A 492 5.04 -19.13 21.49
C MET A 492 5.70 -20.40 22.05
N GLY A 493 6.08 -20.40 23.33
CA GLY A 493 6.70 -21.52 24.03
C GLY A 493 8.21 -21.58 23.92
N ASP A 494 8.86 -20.52 23.42
CA ASP A 494 10.31 -20.41 23.38
C ASP A 494 10.84 -19.92 24.75
N ARG A 495 11.92 -20.54 25.23
CA ARG A 495 12.56 -20.17 26.50
C ARG A 495 13.57 -19.06 26.29
N ILE A 496 13.40 -17.95 26.99
CA ILE A 496 14.24 -16.76 26.92
C ILE A 496 15.01 -16.59 28.22
N GLN A 497 16.32 -16.50 28.11
CA GLN A 497 17.23 -16.29 29.23
C GLN A 497 18.10 -15.07 29.01
N VAL A 498 18.20 -14.21 30.01
CA VAL A 498 19.09 -13.03 29.99
C VAL A 498 20.09 -13.15 31.13
N PHE A 499 21.37 -13.01 30.81
CA PHE A 499 22.47 -13.07 31.74
C PHE A 499 23.21 -11.74 31.76
N LEU A 500 23.63 -11.31 32.94
CA LEU A 500 24.59 -10.22 33.11
C LEU A 500 26.00 -10.79 32.97
N GLU A 501 26.81 -10.26 32.07
CA GLU A 501 28.23 -10.60 31.89
C GLU A 501 29.14 -9.44 32.32
#